data_AF-A0A0F8ZUF1-F1
#
_entry.id   AF-A0A0F8ZUF1-F1
#
_cell.length_a   1.000
_cell.length_b   1.000
_cell.length_c   1.000
_cell.angle_alpha   90.00
_cell.angle_beta   90.00
_cell.angle_gamma   90.00
#
_symmetry.space_group_name_H-M   'P 1'
#
loop_
_entity.id
_entity.type
_entity.pdbx_description
1 polymer ?
#
loop_
_entity_poly.entity_id
_entity_poly.type
_entity_poly.pdbx_seq_one_letter_code
_entity_poly.pdbx_strand_id
1 'polypeptide(L)' 'MDKLTASEALYGFCGWLTTQPGVIRMGASENCTPVCDAVGVFCKENGLVDPRDGWEENLKHPPVASVV' A
#
# COMPACT_ATOMS: atom_id res chain seq x y z
N MET A 1 3.08 16.71 -10.07
CA MET A 1 4.18 15.86 -10.59
C MET A 1 4.50 14.90 -9.48
N ASP A 2 4.04 13.65 -9.62
CA ASP A 2 4.43 12.59 -8.67
C ASP A 2 5.94 12.43 -8.76
N LYS A 3 6.65 12.71 -7.66
CA LYS A 3 8.11 12.62 -7.61
C LYS A 3 8.60 11.18 -7.53
N LEU A 4 7.71 10.23 -7.21
CA LEU A 4 8.02 8.81 -7.06
C LEU A 4 7.44 8.04 -8.23
N THR A 5 8.22 7.12 -8.78
CA THR A 5 7.71 6.03 -9.60
C THR A 5 6.85 5.10 -8.74
N ALA A 6 5.97 4.32 -9.37
CA ALA A 6 5.13 3.35 -8.67
C ALA A 6 5.95 2.37 -7.81
N SER A 7 7.09 1.90 -8.32
CA SER A 7 7.98 1.03 -7.56
C SER A 7 8.60 1.73 -6.34
N GLU A 8 9.05 2.97 -6.49
CA GLU A 8 9.64 3.72 -5.37
C GLU A 8 8.60 3.99 -4.27
N ALA A 9 7.36 4.28 -4.64
CA ALA A 9 6.26 4.43 -3.68
C ALA A 9 6.02 3.13 -2.90
N LEU A 10 6.03 1.96 -3.55
CA LEU A 10 5.87 0.67 -2.88
C LEU A 10 7.03 0.35 -1.95
N TYR A 11 8.28 0.53 -2.40
CA TYR A 11 9.46 0.32 -1.54
C TYR A 11 9.48 1.29 -0.35
N GLY A 12 9.16 2.56 -0.59
CA GLY A 12 9.09 3.59 0.43
C GLY A 12 8.01 3.30 1.47
N PHE A 13 6.81 2.87 1.03
CA PHE A 13 5.73 2.49 1.93
C PHE A 13 6.12 1.30 2.80
N CYS A 14 6.65 0.22 2.21
CA CYS A 14 7.12 -0.95 2.97
C CYS A 14 8.22 -0.59 3.97
N GLY A 15 9.17 0.29 3.60
CA GLY A 15 10.18 0.80 4.52
C GLY A 15 9.57 1.61 5.67
N TRP A 16 8.65 2.53 5.38
CA TRP A 16 7.97 3.37 6.37
C TRP A 16 7.10 2.56 7.34
N LEU A 17 6.51 1.44 6.93
CA LEU A 17 5.77 0.55 7.83
C LEU A 17 6.67 0.03 8.97
N THR A 18 7.96 -0.20 8.71
CA THR A 18 8.91 -0.67 9.74
C THR A 18 9.28 0.39 10.77
N THR A 19 8.95 1.67 10.50
CA THR A 19 9.21 2.76 11.44
C THR A 19 8.01 3.10 12.32
N GLN A 20 6.87 2.44 12.11
CA GLN A 20 5.66 2.72 12.88
C GLN A 20 5.78 2.15 14.30
N PRO A 21 5.27 2.86 15.32
CA PRO A 21 5.33 2.38 16.70
C PRO A 21 4.39 1.21 16.97
N GLY A 22 3.36 1.01 16.13
CA GLY A 22 2.37 -0.05 16.25
C GLY A 22 2.53 -1.17 15.22
N VAL A 23 1.87 -2.29 15.46
CA VAL A 23 1.82 -3.43 14.53
C VAL A 23 0.58 -3.32 13.63
N ILE A 24 0.79 -3.32 12.33
CA ILE A 24 -0.27 -3.44 11.32
C ILE A 24 -0.34 -4.91 10.89
N ARG A 25 -1.50 -5.56 11.12
CA ARG A 25 -1.75 -6.95 10.73
C ARG A 25 -2.38 -7.00 9.35
N MET A 26 -1.86 -7.87 8.48
CA MET A 26 -2.41 -8.13 7.15
C MET A 26 -2.77 -9.61 7.05
N GLY A 27 -3.97 -9.91 6.57
CA GLY A 27 -4.45 -11.28 6.39
C GLY A 27 -5.89 -11.31 5.88
N ALA A 28 -6.29 -12.42 5.27
CA ALA A 28 -7.64 -12.58 4.71
C ALA A 28 -8.74 -12.54 5.79
N SER A 29 -8.41 -12.88 7.03
CA SER A 29 -9.31 -12.82 8.20
C SER A 29 -9.17 -11.54 9.03
N GLU A 30 -8.27 -10.63 8.66
CA GLU A 30 -7.99 -9.42 9.43
C GLU A 30 -8.79 -8.23 8.91
N ASN A 31 -9.07 -7.25 9.78
CA ASN A 31 -9.66 -5.98 9.35
C ASN A 31 -8.67 -5.23 8.45
N CYS A 32 -9.06 -4.90 7.22
CA CYS A 32 -8.22 -4.19 6.26
C CYS A 32 -8.14 -2.68 6.50
N THR A 33 -9.06 -2.11 7.29
CA THR A 33 -9.16 -0.64 7.52
C THR A 33 -7.82 -0.01 7.92
N PRO A 34 -7.05 -0.55 8.88
CA PRO A 34 -5.77 0.06 9.28
C PRO A 34 -4.72 0.09 8.16
N VAL A 35 -4.74 -0.90 7.25
CA VAL A 35 -3.84 -0.94 6.09
C VAL A 35 -4.23 0.16 5.10
N CYS A 36 -5.53 0.32 4.83
CA CYS A 36 -6.05 1.36 3.95
C CYS A 36 -5.75 2.76 4.50
N ASP A 37 -5.90 2.97 5.80
CA ASP A 37 -5.57 4.24 6.46
C ASP A 37 -4.07 4.56 6.33
N ALA A 38 -3.20 3.56 6.57
CA ALA A 38 -1.75 3.72 6.42
C ALA A 38 -1.35 4.08 4.98
N VAL A 39 -1.97 3.45 3.98
CA VAL A 39 -1.77 3.79 2.56
C VAL A 39 -2.23 5.23 2.29
N GLY A 40 -3.40 5.63 2.79
CA GLY A 40 -3.92 6.99 2.62
C GLY A 40 -3.00 8.06 3.22
N VAL A 41 -2.48 7.82 4.43
CA VAL A 41 -1.48 8.70 5.06
C VAL A 41 -0.22 8.79 4.20
N PHE A 42 0.33 7.66 3.76
CA PHE A 42 1.53 7.65 2.93
C PHE A 42 1.33 8.39 1.60
N CYS A 43 0.22 8.16 0.91
CA CYS A 43 -0.10 8.83 -0.34
C CYS A 43 -0.22 10.35 -0.15
N LYS A 44 -0.95 10.80 0.89
CA LYS A 44 -1.11 12.22 1.20
C LYS A 44 0.23 12.92 1.46
N GLU A 45 1.06 12.34 2.32
CA GLU A 45 2.35 12.94 2.70
C GLU A 45 3.35 12.98 1.53
N ASN A 46 3.25 12.03 0.60
CA ASN A 46 4.10 11.98 -0.59
C ASN A 46 3.48 12.69 -1.81
N GLY A 47 2.29 13.29 -1.65
CA GLY A 47 1.58 13.99 -2.72
C GLY A 47 1.18 13.10 -3.90
N LEU A 48 0.91 11.81 -3.64
CA LEU A 48 0.47 10.84 -4.64
C LEU A 48 -1.03 11.06 -4.95
N VAL A 49 -1.38 10.95 -6.23
CA VAL A 49 -2.78 11.04 -6.69
C VAL A 49 -3.62 9.86 -6.18
N ASP A 50 -4.89 10.15 -5.89
CA ASP A 50 -5.86 9.13 -5.51
C ASP A 50 -6.06 8.08 -6.62
N PRO A 51 -6.42 6.84 -6.26
CA PRO A 51 -6.81 5.84 -7.25
C PRO A 51 -7.97 6.34 -8.11
N ARG A 52 -7.87 6.14 -9.42
CA ARG A 52 -8.97 6.41 -10.38
C ARG A 52 -10.11 5.40 -10.18
N ASP A 53 -11.32 5.78 -10.55
CA ASP A 53 -12.45 4.83 -10.61
C ASP A 53 -12.10 3.63 -11.52
N GLY A 54 -12.43 2.42 -11.07
CA GLY A 54 -12.18 1.16 -11.78
C GLY A 54 -10.70 0.76 -11.87
N TRP A 55 -9.82 1.34 -11.04
CA TRP A 55 -8.39 0.97 -11.03
C TRP A 55 -8.17 -0.53 -10.79
N GLU A 56 -9.04 -1.17 -10.02
CA GLU A 56 -9.01 -2.58 -9.66
C GLU A 56 -9.10 -3.52 -10.87
N GLU A 57 -9.76 -3.10 -11.95
CA GLU A 57 -9.86 -3.88 -13.20
C GLU A 57 -8.52 -4.02 -13.91
N ASN A 58 -7.56 -3.15 -13.57
CA ASN A 58 -6.21 -3.15 -14.14
C ASN A 58 -5.22 -3.99 -13.31
N LEU A 59 -5.64 -4.53 -12.16
CA LEU A 59 -4.78 -5.34 -11.30
C LEU A 59 -4.59 -6.74 -11.87
N LYS A 60 -3.34 -7.17 -11.93
CA LYS A 60 -2.99 -8.59 -12.05
C LYS A 60 -2.49 -9.07 -10.70
N HIS A 61 -3.34 -9.80 -9.99
CA HIS A 61 -2.96 -10.38 -8.71
C HIS A 61 -1.91 -11.46 -8.92
N PRO A 62 -0.82 -11.47 -8.13
CA PRO A 62 0.06 -12.62 -8.08
C PRO A 62 -0.77 -13.87 -7.75
N PRO A 63 -0.45 -15.04 -8.33
CA PRO A 63 -1.01 -16.29 -7.82
C PRO A 63 -0.67 -16.41 -6.32
N VAL A 64 -1.48 -17.14 -5.56
CA VAL A 64 -1.21 -17.42 -4.14
C VAL A 64 0.20 -18.02 -4.05
N ALA A 65 1.15 -17.18 -3.70
CA ALA A 65 2.54 -17.55 -3.62
C ALA A 65 2.81 -17.99 -2.19
N SER A 66 3.30 -19.22 -2.06
CA SER A 66 4.00 -19.70 -0.87
C SER A 66 5.21 -18.79 -0.66
N VAL A 67 5.02 -17.65 0.00
CA VAL A 67 6.15 -16.82 0.45
C VAL A 67 6.87 -17.67 1.48
N VAL A 68 8.05 -18.18 1.11
CA VAL A 68 8.95 -18.98 1.96
C VAL A 68 9.62 -18.08 3.00
#